data_AF-A0A944GGP0-F1
#
_entry.id   AF-A0A944GGP0-F1
#
_cell.length_a   1.000
_cell.length_b   1.000
_cell.length_c   1.000
_cell.angle_alpha   90.00
_cell.angle_beta   90.00
_cell.angle_gamma   90.00
#
_symmetry.space_group_name_H-M   'P 1'
#
loop_
_entity.id
_entity.type
_entity.pdbx_description
1 polymer ?
#
loop_
_entity_poly.entity_id
_entity_poly.type
_entity_poly.pdbx_seq_one_letter_code
_entity_poly.pdbx_strand_id
1 'polypeptide(L)'
;MPDFTNYHETDNWIKLHKDLCPATEDKDYCYKNGNIYSIGEFVSFRQVLKSYCEEIRKVLCSRTGADCKRELALFLYRYFLREMKYTSEEALNLTLDFNAHLSCPFDESYVITVTASADKRIESGLPYRYKKETIIKLLEITEEELKDLPFLSTAVKSKKERKAEANRRAYEKRLEAENKQNKEAVILERRAVIFAMRESGATAKEIQEQLHISRATYHRDIVALATESVLTAVKAILDKVSNNIKEATEKAVETAEKGVEAVSDSMDCFKEKAVNIVKSAMSHFFSLPIIESTAKLYRTFMSAPTRLLQYFLPVLHDGGSGDIEGDSDTDSS
;
A
#
# COMPACT_ATOMS: atom_id res chain seq x y z
N MET A 1 9.10 29.19 -51.45
CA MET A 1 8.37 28.67 -50.27
C MET A 1 7.61 27.43 -50.71
N PRO A 2 7.50 26.38 -49.86
CA PRO A 2 6.79 25.17 -50.25
C PRO A 2 5.29 25.45 -50.38
N ASP A 3 4.61 24.63 -51.18
CA ASP A 3 3.15 24.60 -51.18
C ASP A 3 2.67 23.95 -49.88
N PHE A 4 2.14 24.77 -48.97
CA PHE A 4 1.65 24.34 -47.65
C PHE A 4 0.38 23.47 -47.72
N THR A 5 -0.23 23.32 -48.89
CA THR A 5 -1.36 22.41 -49.10
C THR A 5 -0.91 20.98 -49.40
N ASN A 6 0.36 20.79 -49.80
CA ASN A 6 0.96 19.49 -50.05
C ASN A 6 1.91 19.11 -48.90
N TYR A 7 1.46 18.18 -48.07
CA TYR A 7 2.18 17.72 -46.89
C TYR A 7 3.58 17.19 -47.20
N HIS A 8 3.75 16.43 -48.29
CA HIS A 8 5.03 15.79 -48.61
C HIS A 8 6.07 16.79 -49.13
N GLU A 9 5.65 17.80 -49.89
CA GLU A 9 6.53 18.88 -50.33
C GLU A 9 6.93 19.79 -49.17
N THR A 10 5.99 20.06 -48.26
CA THR A 10 6.25 20.82 -47.03
C THR A 10 7.23 20.08 -46.11
N ASP A 11 7.03 18.78 -45.89
CA ASP A 11 7.91 17.95 -45.06
C ASP A 11 9.34 17.83 -45.65
N ASN A 12 9.45 17.65 -46.97
CA ASN A 12 10.75 17.66 -47.65
C ASN A 12 11.44 19.02 -47.58
N TRP A 13 10.69 20.11 -47.71
CA TRP A 13 11.24 21.46 -47.59
C TRP A 13 11.75 21.73 -46.17
N ILE A 14 11.02 21.32 -45.13
CA ILE A 14 11.45 21.44 -43.72
C ILE A 14 12.73 20.63 -43.47
N LYS A 15 12.84 19.42 -44.00
CA LYS A 15 14.05 18.59 -43.87
C LYS A 15 15.26 19.22 -44.56
N LEU A 16 15.08 19.83 -45.72
CA LEU A 16 16.15 20.45 -46.51
C LEU A 16 16.66 21.77 -45.89
N HIS A 17 15.81 22.45 -45.10
CA HIS A 17 16.12 23.77 -44.51
C HIS A 17 16.22 23.71 -42.98
N LYS A 18 16.52 22.53 -42.42
CA LYS A 18 16.61 22.28 -40.97
C LYS A 18 17.60 23.21 -40.26
N ASP A 19 18.60 23.69 -40.98
CA ASP A 19 19.67 24.57 -40.50
C ASP A 19 19.21 26.02 -40.28
N LEU A 20 18.06 26.41 -40.84
CA LEU A 20 17.45 27.74 -40.71
C LEU A 20 16.44 27.83 -39.56
N CYS A 21 16.02 26.68 -38.99
CA CYS A 21 15.20 26.66 -37.80
C CYS A 21 16.12 26.77 -36.56
N PRO A 22 15.97 27.79 -35.70
CA PRO A 22 16.71 27.83 -34.45
C PRO A 22 16.41 26.54 -33.69
N ALA A 23 17.46 25.88 -33.21
CA ALA A 23 17.37 24.64 -32.44
C ALA A 23 16.31 24.84 -31.35
N THR A 24 15.13 24.29 -31.59
CA THR A 24 14.07 24.25 -30.60
C THR A 24 14.61 23.31 -29.54
N GLU A 25 14.82 23.81 -28.32
CA GLU A 25 15.26 23.04 -27.15
C GLU A 25 14.76 21.60 -27.27
N ASP A 26 15.67 20.62 -27.22
CA ASP A 26 15.46 19.19 -27.46
C ASP A 26 14.24 18.62 -26.71
N LYS A 27 13.04 18.91 -27.22
CA LYS A 27 11.81 18.27 -26.83
C LYS A 27 11.59 17.23 -27.89
N ASP A 28 12.18 16.08 -27.65
CA ASP A 28 11.92 14.90 -28.44
C ASP A 28 10.39 14.67 -28.48
N TYR A 29 9.86 14.30 -29.64
CA TYR A 29 8.46 13.90 -29.81
C TYR A 29 8.44 12.48 -30.39
N CYS A 30 7.44 11.68 -30.05
CA CYS A 30 7.25 10.38 -30.68
C CYS A 30 5.88 10.28 -31.34
N TYR A 31 5.86 9.65 -32.52
CA TYR A 31 4.64 9.40 -33.30
C TYR A 31 4.20 7.96 -33.06
N LYS A 32 2.97 7.77 -32.55
CA LYS A 32 2.38 6.44 -32.41
C LYS A 32 0.90 6.47 -32.79
N ASN A 33 0.49 5.62 -33.72
CA ASN A 33 -0.89 5.52 -34.20
C ASN A 33 -1.48 6.88 -34.64
N GLY A 34 -0.69 7.72 -35.32
CA GLY A 34 -1.16 9.02 -35.84
C GLY A 34 -1.21 10.16 -34.82
N ASN A 35 -0.91 9.91 -33.54
CA ASN A 35 -0.89 10.95 -32.50
C ASN A 35 0.54 11.39 -32.19
N ILE A 36 0.72 12.70 -32.00
CA ILE A 36 1.96 13.33 -31.55
C ILE A 36 1.94 13.37 -30.03
N TYR A 37 2.89 12.69 -29.40
CA TYR A 37 3.07 12.73 -27.95
C TYR A 37 4.34 13.51 -27.63
N SER A 38 4.23 14.50 -26.73
CA SER A 38 5.41 15.11 -26.13
C SER A 38 6.18 14.05 -25.34
N ILE A 39 7.52 13.99 -25.42
CA ILE A 39 8.26 13.01 -24.60
C ILE A 39 8.02 13.18 -23.10
N GLY A 40 7.46 14.30 -22.63
CA GLY A 40 6.97 14.43 -21.26
C GLY A 40 5.94 13.37 -20.83
N GLU A 41 5.20 12.75 -21.76
CA GLU A 41 4.30 11.62 -21.47
C GLU A 41 5.01 10.26 -21.41
N PHE A 42 6.24 10.15 -21.90
CA PHE A 42 7.10 8.99 -21.70
C PHE A 42 8.10 9.30 -20.59
N VAL A 43 8.05 8.54 -19.50
CA VAL A 43 9.19 8.49 -18.58
C VAL A 43 10.40 8.10 -19.43
N SER A 44 11.36 9.02 -19.58
CA SER A 44 12.51 8.78 -20.45
C SER A 44 13.20 7.49 -20.01
N PHE A 45 13.75 6.72 -20.95
CA PHE A 45 14.45 5.47 -20.62
C PHE A 45 15.52 5.71 -19.54
N ARG A 46 16.22 6.85 -19.62
CA ARG A 46 17.14 7.33 -18.58
C ARG A 46 16.47 7.49 -17.21
N GLN A 47 15.27 8.06 -17.13
CA GLN A 47 14.54 8.20 -15.87
C GLN A 47 14.09 6.84 -15.29
N VAL A 48 13.72 5.87 -16.16
CA VAL A 48 13.42 4.50 -15.73
C VAL A 48 14.65 3.85 -15.09
N LEU A 49 15.81 3.95 -15.74
CA LEU A 49 17.09 3.44 -15.23
C LEU A 49 17.52 4.14 -13.94
N LYS A 50 17.34 5.47 -13.87
CA LYS A 50 17.57 6.24 -12.65
C LYS A 50 16.71 5.72 -11.49
N SER A 51 15.44 5.42 -11.74
CA SER A 51 14.54 4.87 -10.72
C SER A 51 14.99 3.48 -10.25
N TYR A 52 15.50 2.62 -11.15
CA TYR A 52 16.13 1.37 -10.77
C TYR A 52 17.35 1.60 -9.86
N CYS A 53 18.27 2.48 -10.26
CA CYS A 53 19.46 2.82 -9.48
C CYS A 53 19.11 3.31 -8.05
N GLU A 54 18.14 4.24 -7.95
CA GLU A 54 17.71 4.80 -6.67
C GLU A 54 17.10 3.74 -5.74
N GLU A 55 16.21 2.90 -6.27
CA GLU A 55 15.53 1.89 -5.46
C GLU A 55 16.40 0.68 -5.12
N ILE A 56 17.28 0.26 -6.03
CA ILE A 56 18.32 -0.75 -5.74
C ILE A 56 19.21 -0.24 -4.61
N ARG A 57 19.68 1.01 -4.69
CA ARG A 57 20.48 1.59 -3.60
C ARG A 57 19.70 1.61 -2.28
N LYS A 58 18.45 2.09 -2.31
CA LYS A 58 17.59 2.18 -1.12
C LYS A 58 17.42 0.82 -0.43
N VAL A 59 17.03 -0.22 -1.17
CA VAL A 59 16.77 -1.54 -0.57
C VAL A 59 18.05 -2.20 -0.06
N LEU A 60 19.16 -2.08 -0.79
CA LEU A 60 20.43 -2.67 -0.35
C LEU A 60 21.02 -1.95 0.88
N CYS A 61 20.90 -0.63 0.97
CA CYS A 61 21.34 0.12 2.14
C CYS A 61 20.48 -0.14 3.38
N SER A 62 19.21 -0.57 3.23
CA SER A 62 18.38 -0.97 4.37
C SER A 62 18.67 -2.39 4.89
N ARG A 63 19.34 -3.24 4.10
CA ARG A 63 19.69 -4.60 4.49
C ARG A 63 20.93 -4.63 5.38
N THR A 64 20.99 -5.60 6.28
CA THR A 64 22.16 -5.87 7.13
C THR A 64 22.77 -7.21 6.79
N GLY A 65 24.08 -7.35 6.98
CA GLY A 65 24.81 -8.60 6.76
C GLY A 65 25.43 -8.75 5.37
N ALA A 66 26.14 -9.88 5.18
CA ALA A 66 26.98 -10.11 4.01
C ALA A 66 26.23 -10.68 2.80
N ASP A 67 25.19 -11.49 3.00
CA ASP A 67 24.49 -12.27 1.97
C ASP A 67 23.17 -11.62 1.49
N CYS A 68 23.25 -10.35 1.08
CA CYS A 68 22.08 -9.59 0.61
C CYS A 68 22.10 -9.29 -0.90
N LYS A 69 22.74 -10.17 -1.70
CA LYS A 69 22.92 -10.03 -3.16
C LYS A 69 23.67 -8.76 -3.59
N ARG A 70 24.58 -8.25 -2.73
CA ARG A 70 25.34 -7.01 -2.96
C ARG A 70 26.11 -7.01 -4.28
N GLU A 71 26.81 -8.10 -4.60
CA GLU A 71 27.60 -8.20 -5.83
C GLU A 71 26.72 -7.97 -7.08
N LEU A 72 25.59 -8.69 -7.14
CA LEU A 72 24.64 -8.55 -8.24
C LEU A 72 24.01 -7.16 -8.29
N ALA A 73 23.69 -6.57 -7.13
CA ALA A 73 23.16 -5.22 -7.04
C ALA A 73 24.16 -4.16 -7.54
N LEU A 74 25.44 -4.27 -7.15
CA LEU A 74 26.50 -3.38 -7.60
C LEU A 74 26.76 -3.52 -9.11
N PHE A 75 26.72 -4.75 -9.63
CA PHE A 75 26.78 -4.99 -11.07
C PHE A 75 25.62 -4.31 -11.81
N LEU A 76 24.37 -4.53 -11.37
CA LEU A 76 23.18 -3.93 -11.98
C LEU A 76 23.22 -2.40 -11.90
N TYR A 77 23.67 -1.86 -10.77
CA TYR A 77 23.82 -0.43 -10.55
C TYR A 77 24.81 0.19 -11.56
N ARG A 78 26.03 -0.36 -11.66
CA ARG A 78 27.03 0.09 -12.63
C ARG A 78 26.53 -0.06 -14.07
N TYR A 79 25.90 -1.20 -14.38
CA TYR A 79 25.33 -1.47 -15.70
C TYR A 79 24.28 -0.42 -16.09
N PHE A 80 23.35 -0.08 -15.21
CA PHE A 80 22.34 0.95 -15.48
C PHE A 80 22.92 2.35 -15.61
N LEU A 81 23.96 2.70 -14.85
CA LEU A 81 24.70 3.95 -15.07
C LEU A 81 25.32 4.00 -16.47
N ARG A 82 25.95 2.91 -16.93
CA ARG A 82 26.52 2.85 -18.28
C ARG A 82 25.44 2.93 -19.38
N GLU A 83 24.29 2.26 -19.21
CA GLU A 83 23.13 2.41 -20.11
C GLU A 83 22.63 3.87 -20.18
N MET A 84 22.70 4.59 -19.05
CA MET A 84 22.41 6.02 -18.97
C MET A 84 23.49 6.93 -19.56
N LYS A 85 24.52 6.38 -20.22
CA LYS A 85 25.62 7.12 -20.87
C LYS A 85 26.61 7.80 -19.92
N TYR A 86 26.69 7.36 -18.67
CA TYR A 86 27.85 7.70 -17.83
C TYR A 86 29.11 7.05 -18.39
N THR A 87 30.24 7.73 -18.26
CA THR A 87 31.55 7.16 -18.61
C THR A 87 31.86 5.96 -17.71
N SER A 88 32.81 5.12 -18.13
CA SER A 88 33.24 3.97 -17.33
C SER A 88 33.72 4.38 -15.93
N GLU A 89 34.51 5.44 -15.87
CA GLU A 89 35.08 5.98 -14.64
C GLU A 89 34.01 6.58 -13.71
N GLU A 90 33.11 7.41 -14.24
CA GLU A 90 32.00 7.98 -13.45
C GLU A 90 31.09 6.87 -12.89
N ALA A 91 30.76 5.87 -13.72
CA ALA A 91 29.92 4.76 -13.29
C ALA A 91 30.59 3.93 -12.19
N LEU A 92 31.90 3.69 -12.30
CA LEU A 92 32.68 3.02 -11.27
C LEU A 92 32.73 3.83 -9.97
N ASN A 93 33.03 5.12 -10.03
CA ASN A 93 33.12 5.99 -8.86
C ASN A 93 31.79 6.03 -8.09
N LEU A 94 30.67 6.17 -8.79
CA LEU A 94 29.33 6.11 -8.17
C LEU A 94 29.00 4.73 -7.58
N THR A 95 29.55 3.65 -8.15
CA THR A 95 29.37 2.29 -7.64
C THR A 95 30.22 2.04 -6.39
N LEU A 96 31.44 2.58 -6.33
CA LEU A 96 32.29 2.56 -5.13
C LEU A 96 31.67 3.36 -3.99
N ASP A 97 31.15 4.55 -4.30
CA ASP A 97 30.37 5.36 -3.34
C ASP A 97 29.16 4.58 -2.82
N PHE A 98 28.39 3.93 -3.70
CA PHE A 98 27.28 3.07 -3.28
C PHE A 98 27.75 1.93 -2.36
N ASN A 99 28.83 1.22 -2.72
CA ASN A 99 29.39 0.14 -1.91
C ASN A 99 29.79 0.63 -0.50
N ALA A 100 30.38 1.81 -0.38
CA ALA A 100 30.81 2.38 0.90
C ALA A 100 29.65 2.64 1.88
N HIS A 101 28.42 2.82 1.37
CA HIS A 101 27.21 3.03 2.17
C HIS A 101 26.51 1.74 2.61
N LEU A 102 27.02 0.57 2.23
CA LEU A 102 26.46 -0.72 2.64
C LEU A 102 26.88 -1.07 4.07
N SER A 103 26.00 -1.77 4.81
CA SER A 103 26.30 -2.24 6.17
C SER A 103 27.56 -3.12 6.24
N CYS A 104 27.81 -3.87 5.17
CA CYS A 104 29.06 -4.58 4.94
C CYS A 104 29.50 -4.13 3.53
N PRO A 105 30.52 -3.26 3.37
CA PRO A 105 31.10 -2.96 2.06
C PRO A 105 32.02 -4.11 1.61
N PHE A 106 32.24 -4.25 0.31
CA PHE A 106 33.36 -5.04 -0.23
C PHE A 106 34.63 -4.18 -0.35
N ASP A 107 35.79 -4.83 -0.46
CA ASP A 107 37.02 -4.14 -0.85
C ASP A 107 36.90 -3.51 -2.23
N GLU A 108 37.46 -2.31 -2.41
CA GLU A 108 37.35 -1.57 -3.67
C GLU A 108 37.88 -2.36 -4.86
N SER A 109 39.03 -3.05 -4.70
CA SER A 109 39.63 -3.90 -5.73
C SER A 109 38.70 -5.03 -6.18
N TYR A 110 37.94 -5.60 -5.23
CA TYR A 110 36.95 -6.62 -5.52
C TYR A 110 35.79 -6.01 -6.31
N VAL A 111 35.22 -4.88 -5.86
CA VAL A 111 34.13 -4.18 -6.57
C VAL A 111 34.52 -3.84 -8.00
N ILE A 112 35.73 -3.31 -8.22
CA ILE A 112 36.27 -3.00 -9.55
C ILE A 112 36.24 -4.24 -10.43
N THR A 113 36.73 -5.37 -9.92
CA THR A 113 36.86 -6.62 -10.66
C THR A 113 35.52 -7.24 -11.01
N VAL A 114 34.63 -7.40 -10.02
CA VAL A 114 33.35 -8.11 -10.21
C VAL A 114 32.37 -7.31 -11.07
N THR A 115 32.39 -5.97 -10.96
CA THR A 115 31.49 -5.10 -11.74
C THR A 115 32.03 -4.73 -13.12
N ALA A 116 33.30 -5.00 -13.45
CA ALA A 116 33.88 -4.72 -14.77
C ALA A 116 33.13 -5.40 -15.93
N SER A 117 32.44 -6.52 -15.65
CA SER A 117 31.59 -7.20 -16.63
C SER A 117 30.42 -6.34 -17.14
N ALA A 118 29.99 -5.33 -16.37
CA ALA A 118 28.95 -4.39 -16.78
C ALA A 118 29.36 -3.60 -18.02
N ASP A 119 30.62 -3.16 -18.08
CA ASP A 119 31.17 -2.38 -19.20
C ASP A 119 31.27 -3.22 -20.47
N LYS A 120 31.81 -4.44 -20.33
CA LYS A 120 31.90 -5.42 -21.43
C LYS A 120 30.53 -5.73 -22.03
N ARG A 121 29.49 -5.76 -21.19
CA ARG A 121 28.13 -6.02 -21.66
C ARG A 121 27.61 -4.90 -22.55
N ILE A 122 27.89 -3.64 -22.20
CA ILE A 122 27.51 -2.48 -23.01
C ILE A 122 28.26 -2.48 -24.34
N GLU A 123 29.56 -2.78 -24.30
CA GLU A 123 30.42 -2.87 -25.49
C GLU A 123 29.98 -3.98 -26.45
N SER A 124 29.41 -5.08 -25.94
CA SER A 124 28.86 -6.16 -26.77
C SER A 124 27.63 -5.77 -27.60
N GLY A 125 27.05 -4.57 -27.39
CA GLY A 125 25.92 -4.05 -28.17
C GLY A 125 24.58 -4.74 -27.92
N LEU A 126 24.51 -5.67 -26.95
CA LEU A 126 23.27 -6.37 -26.60
C LEU A 126 22.51 -5.59 -25.50
N PRO A 127 21.37 -4.93 -25.82
CA PRO A 127 20.61 -4.18 -24.84
C PRO A 127 19.97 -5.12 -23.82
N TYR A 128 20.42 -5.08 -22.57
CA TYR A 128 19.85 -5.89 -21.51
C TYR A 128 18.66 -5.16 -20.87
N ARG A 129 17.44 -5.49 -21.31
CA ARG A 129 16.21 -4.90 -20.78
C ARG A 129 15.64 -5.72 -19.63
N TYR A 130 16.03 -5.40 -18.39
CA TYR A 130 15.42 -6.00 -17.21
C TYR A 130 13.99 -5.50 -17.00
N LYS A 131 13.05 -6.44 -16.87
CA LYS A 131 11.71 -6.13 -16.36
C LYS A 131 11.78 -5.95 -14.84
N LYS A 132 10.82 -5.23 -14.26
CA LYS A 132 10.78 -4.96 -12.82
C LYS A 132 10.67 -6.26 -12.02
N GLU A 133 9.85 -7.19 -12.51
CA GLU A 133 9.66 -8.52 -11.93
C GLU A 133 10.98 -9.31 -11.91
N THR A 134 11.82 -9.14 -12.93
CA THR A 134 13.15 -9.76 -12.98
C THR A 134 14.08 -9.19 -11.92
N ILE A 135 14.09 -7.86 -11.71
CA ILE A 135 14.92 -7.22 -10.68
C ILE A 135 14.48 -7.64 -9.27
N ILE A 136 13.17 -7.64 -9.00
CA ILE A 136 12.60 -8.10 -7.73
C ILE A 136 13.04 -9.54 -7.45
N LYS A 137 12.95 -10.42 -8.45
CA LYS A 137 13.36 -11.83 -8.32
C LYS A 137 14.87 -11.99 -8.11
N LEU A 138 15.70 -11.29 -8.89
CA LEU A 138 17.16 -11.42 -8.85
C LEU A 138 17.76 -10.93 -7.52
N LEU A 139 17.21 -9.83 -7.00
CA LEU A 139 17.67 -9.25 -5.73
C LEU A 139 16.92 -9.79 -4.53
N GLU A 140 16.01 -10.76 -4.72
CA GLU A 140 15.18 -11.35 -3.68
C GLU A 140 14.52 -10.27 -2.80
N ILE A 141 13.86 -9.30 -3.44
CA ILE A 141 13.18 -8.20 -2.75
C ILE A 141 11.88 -8.74 -2.14
N THR A 142 11.77 -8.61 -0.82
CA THR A 142 10.60 -9.05 -0.04
C THR A 142 9.39 -8.16 -0.27
N GLU A 143 8.19 -8.64 0.06
CA GLU A 143 6.96 -7.84 -0.07
C GLU A 143 6.96 -6.62 0.87
N GLU A 144 7.59 -6.75 2.03
CA GLU A 144 7.79 -5.69 3.01
C GLU A 144 8.68 -4.59 2.44
N GLU A 145 9.86 -4.95 1.91
CA GLU A 145 10.76 -4.00 1.27
C GLU A 145 10.10 -3.32 0.07
N LEU A 146 9.30 -4.06 -0.70
CA LEU A 146 8.64 -3.53 -1.89
C LEU A 146 7.64 -2.41 -1.58
N LYS A 147 7.04 -2.37 -0.37
CA LYS A 147 6.12 -1.29 0.04
C LYS A 147 6.80 0.07 0.03
N ASP A 148 8.10 0.12 0.32
CA ASP A 148 8.91 1.34 0.35
C ASP A 148 9.53 1.70 -1.01
N LEU A 149 9.27 0.92 -2.06
CA LEU A 149 9.84 1.07 -3.39
C LEU A 149 8.73 1.47 -4.41
N PRO A 150 8.40 2.76 -4.53
CA PRO A 150 7.28 3.23 -5.35
C PRO A 150 7.34 2.85 -6.83
N PHE A 151 8.53 2.72 -7.43
CA PHE A 151 8.73 2.36 -8.82
C PHE A 151 8.68 0.84 -9.05
N LEU A 152 9.39 0.03 -8.26
CA LEU A 152 9.39 -1.44 -8.37
C LEU A 152 8.04 -2.03 -7.95
N SER A 153 7.37 -1.48 -6.93
CA SER A 153 6.04 -1.95 -6.47
C SER A 153 4.96 -1.90 -7.56
N THR A 154 5.12 -1.04 -8.57
CA THR A 154 4.18 -1.00 -9.71
C THR A 154 4.15 -2.26 -10.56
N ALA A 155 5.12 -3.17 -10.39
CA ALA A 155 5.17 -4.48 -11.03
C ALA A 155 4.13 -5.45 -10.43
N VAL A 156 3.95 -5.37 -9.11
CA VAL A 156 3.01 -6.24 -8.37
C VAL A 156 1.61 -5.63 -8.33
N LYS A 157 1.50 -4.30 -8.30
CA LYS A 157 0.21 -3.60 -8.33
C LYS A 157 -0.52 -3.83 -9.66
N SER A 158 -1.79 -4.22 -9.57
CA SER A 158 -2.67 -4.33 -10.73
C SER A 158 -2.89 -2.98 -11.40
N LYS A 159 -3.21 -2.99 -12.70
CA LYS A 159 -3.55 -1.77 -13.45
C LYS A 159 -4.70 -0.98 -12.80
N LYS A 160 -5.66 -1.68 -12.18
CA LYS A 160 -6.80 -1.08 -11.49
C LYS A 160 -6.36 -0.31 -10.24
N GLU A 161 -5.50 -0.91 -9.42
CA GLU A 161 -4.98 -0.28 -8.19
C GLU A 161 -4.15 0.96 -8.52
N ARG A 162 -3.26 0.88 -9.52
CA ARG A 162 -2.46 2.04 -9.94
C ARG A 162 -3.33 3.21 -10.41
N LYS A 163 -4.40 2.93 -11.15
CA LYS A 163 -5.36 3.96 -11.59
C LYS A 163 -6.10 4.57 -10.40
N ALA A 164 -6.52 3.76 -9.43
CA ALA A 164 -7.19 4.25 -8.23
C ALA A 164 -6.26 5.15 -7.38
N GLU A 165 -4.99 4.79 -7.23
CA GLU A 165 -3.98 5.57 -6.52
C GLU A 165 -3.67 6.90 -7.24
N ALA A 166 -3.48 6.86 -8.56
CA ALA A 166 -3.26 8.07 -9.36
C ALA A 166 -4.46 9.03 -9.29
N ASN A 167 -5.69 8.50 -9.36
CA ASN A 167 -6.91 9.30 -9.22
C ASN A 167 -7.02 9.94 -7.83
N ARG A 168 -6.64 9.23 -6.78
CA ARG A 168 -6.62 9.74 -5.40
C ARG A 168 -5.64 10.91 -5.26
N ARG A 169 -4.39 10.73 -5.71
CA ARG A 169 -3.37 11.79 -5.67
C ARG A 169 -3.76 13.01 -6.51
N ALA A 170 -4.34 12.79 -7.69
CA ALA A 170 -4.83 13.88 -8.52
C ALA A 170 -5.97 14.66 -7.84
N TYR A 171 -6.85 13.95 -7.12
CA TYR A 171 -7.90 14.58 -6.33
C TYR A 171 -7.34 15.39 -5.16
N GLU A 172 -6.39 14.84 -4.39
CA GLU A 172 -5.70 15.54 -3.30
C GLU A 172 -4.99 16.80 -3.79
N LYS A 173 -4.22 16.70 -4.88
CA LYS A 173 -3.55 17.86 -5.49
C LYS A 173 -4.54 18.93 -5.94
N ARG A 174 -5.72 18.52 -6.43
CA ARG A 174 -6.78 19.47 -6.82
C ARG A 174 -7.40 20.16 -5.59
N LEU A 175 -7.58 19.43 -4.49
CA LEU A 175 -8.04 20.00 -3.22
C LEU A 175 -7.03 21.00 -2.66
N GLU A 176 -5.74 20.67 -2.67
CA GLU A 176 -4.66 21.59 -2.27
C GLU A 176 -4.65 22.86 -3.11
N ALA A 177 -4.72 22.73 -4.44
CA ALA A 177 -4.76 23.88 -5.35
C ALA A 177 -6.01 24.77 -5.15
N GLU A 178 -7.14 24.16 -4.79
CA GLU A 178 -8.39 24.86 -4.48
C GLU A 178 -8.44 25.36 -3.02
N ASN A 179 -7.41 25.11 -2.19
CA ASN A 179 -7.40 25.33 -0.74
C ASN A 179 -8.64 24.76 -0.03
N LYS A 180 -9.15 23.63 -0.51
CA LYS A 180 -10.33 22.94 0.05
C LYS A 180 -9.88 21.77 0.92
N GLN A 181 -10.51 21.61 2.07
CA GLN A 181 -10.32 20.43 2.90
C GLN A 181 -10.91 19.17 2.23
N ASN A 182 -10.30 18.02 2.49
CA ASN A 182 -10.88 16.72 2.14
C ASN A 182 -12.25 16.57 2.83
N LYS A 183 -13.21 15.95 2.14
CA LYS A 183 -14.56 15.68 2.66
C LYS A 183 -14.52 14.94 4.01
N GLU A 184 -13.57 14.01 4.17
CA GLU A 184 -13.39 13.29 5.45
C GLU A 184 -12.98 14.23 6.58
N ALA A 185 -12.04 15.15 6.33
CA ALA A 185 -11.63 16.16 7.31
C ALA A 185 -12.79 17.11 7.67
N VAL A 186 -13.57 17.56 6.68
CA VAL A 186 -14.77 18.38 6.90
C VAL A 186 -15.80 17.66 7.77
N ILE A 187 -16.00 16.35 7.54
CA ILE A 187 -16.90 15.53 8.36
C ILE A 187 -16.37 15.40 9.80
N LEU A 188 -15.06 15.19 9.97
CA LEU A 188 -14.43 15.04 11.27
C LEU A 188 -14.48 16.34 12.09
N GLU A 189 -14.17 17.47 11.47
CA GLU A 189 -14.29 18.79 12.09
C GLU A 189 -15.75 19.08 12.48
N ARG A 190 -16.70 18.81 11.58
CA ARG A 190 -18.13 18.93 11.89
C ARG A 190 -18.53 18.07 13.09
N ARG A 191 -18.08 16.82 13.14
CA ARG A 191 -18.37 15.90 14.26
C ARG A 191 -17.77 16.40 15.57
N ALA A 192 -16.57 16.95 15.55
CA ALA A 192 -15.94 17.56 16.72
C ALA A 192 -16.76 18.75 17.25
N VAL A 193 -17.26 19.61 16.35
CA VAL A 193 -18.13 20.73 16.75
C VAL A 193 -19.48 20.23 17.28
N ILE A 194 -20.11 19.25 16.65
CA ILE A 194 -21.35 18.63 17.15
C ILE A 194 -21.15 18.06 18.57
N PHE A 195 -20.02 17.38 18.81
CA PHE A 195 -19.69 16.82 20.10
C PHE A 195 -19.52 17.91 21.16
N ALA A 196 -18.70 18.94 20.88
CA ALA A 196 -18.48 20.06 21.80
C ALA A 196 -19.78 20.81 22.12
N MET A 197 -20.62 21.08 21.11
CA MET A 197 -21.91 21.74 21.30
C MET A 197 -22.86 20.93 22.17
N ARG A 198 -22.88 19.59 22.02
CA ARG A 198 -23.68 18.71 22.88
C ARG A 198 -23.19 18.72 24.32
N GLU A 199 -21.88 18.68 24.55
CA GLU A 199 -21.30 18.77 25.89
C GLU A 199 -21.64 20.11 26.56
N SER A 200 -21.74 21.19 25.78
CA SER A 200 -22.24 22.50 26.28
C SER A 200 -23.76 22.58 26.48
N GLY A 201 -24.51 21.48 26.24
CA GLY A 201 -25.96 21.41 26.45
C GLY A 201 -26.82 21.92 25.29
N ALA A 202 -26.24 22.21 24.12
CA ALA A 202 -26.99 22.69 22.97
C ALA A 202 -27.99 21.64 22.44
N THR A 203 -29.17 22.09 22.05
CA THR A 203 -30.22 21.22 21.49
C THR A 203 -29.90 20.82 20.05
N ALA A 204 -30.48 19.71 19.61
CA ALA A 204 -30.28 19.22 18.24
C ALA A 204 -30.68 20.24 17.15
N LYS A 205 -31.68 21.09 17.44
CA LYS A 205 -32.17 22.10 16.52
C LYS A 205 -31.18 23.26 16.38
N GLU A 206 -30.64 23.75 17.50
CA GLU A 206 -29.61 24.79 17.52
C GLU A 206 -28.34 24.35 16.78
N ILE A 207 -27.90 23.10 16.99
CA ILE A 207 -26.73 22.54 16.28
C ILE A 207 -26.98 22.48 14.77
N GLN A 208 -28.18 22.07 14.34
CA GLN A 208 -28.54 22.00 12.92
C GLN A 208 -28.56 23.37 12.27
N GLU A 209 -29.12 24.37 12.96
CA GLU A 209 -29.19 25.76 12.50
C GLU A 209 -27.78 26.39 12.43
N GLN A 210 -26.97 26.24 13.47
CA GLN A 210 -25.63 26.83 13.56
C GLN A 210 -24.64 26.22 12.56
N LEU A 211 -24.69 24.91 12.33
CA LEU A 211 -23.82 24.24 11.36
C LEU A 211 -24.41 24.21 9.94
N HIS A 212 -25.60 24.78 9.75
CA HIS A 212 -26.35 24.76 8.49
C HIS A 212 -26.45 23.35 7.89
N ILE A 213 -26.72 22.34 8.74
CA ILE A 213 -26.81 20.94 8.33
C ILE A 213 -28.24 20.41 8.43
N SER A 214 -28.59 19.52 7.50
CA SER A 214 -29.89 18.86 7.53
C SER A 214 -30.01 17.91 8.73
N ARG A 215 -31.24 17.71 9.19
CA ARG A 215 -31.59 16.74 10.23
C ARG A 215 -31.01 15.34 9.97
N ALA A 216 -31.05 14.89 8.72
CA ALA A 216 -30.52 13.57 8.34
C ALA A 216 -28.99 13.48 8.49
N THR A 217 -28.26 14.56 8.16
CA THR A 217 -26.80 14.61 8.33
C THR A 217 -26.42 14.62 9.80
N TYR A 218 -27.12 15.42 10.62
CA TYR A 218 -26.92 15.45 12.06
C TYR A 218 -27.06 14.04 12.69
N HIS A 219 -28.17 13.33 12.41
CA HIS A 219 -28.37 12.00 12.98
C HIS A 219 -27.32 10.98 12.52
N ARG A 220 -26.88 11.04 11.26
CA ARG A 220 -25.78 10.18 10.76
C ARG A 220 -24.49 10.41 11.53
N ASP A 221 -24.13 11.65 11.81
CA ASP A 221 -22.92 11.99 12.56
C ASP A 221 -23.00 11.60 14.04
N ILE A 222 -24.18 11.72 14.65
CA ILE A 222 -24.40 11.24 16.03
C ILE A 222 -24.25 9.73 16.14
N VAL A 223 -24.80 8.96 15.19
CA VAL A 223 -24.62 7.52 15.16
C VAL A 223 -23.14 7.16 15.03
N ALA A 224 -22.41 7.87 14.15
CA ALA A 224 -20.98 7.64 13.97
C ALA A 224 -20.18 7.95 15.25
N LEU A 225 -20.42 9.08 15.91
CA LEU A 225 -19.80 9.44 17.19
C LEU A 225 -20.08 8.41 18.29
N ALA A 226 -21.32 7.90 18.36
CA ALA A 226 -21.67 6.85 19.31
C ALA A 226 -20.92 5.54 19.02
N THR A 227 -20.81 5.14 17.76
CA THR A 227 -20.04 3.93 17.38
C THR A 227 -18.55 4.07 17.66
N GLU A 228 -17.95 5.24 17.43
CA GLU A 228 -16.54 5.50 17.71
C GLU A 228 -16.24 5.48 19.22
N SER A 229 -17.13 6.04 20.04
CA SER A 229 -17.05 5.97 21.51
C SER A 229 -17.16 4.53 22.02
N VAL A 230 -18.13 3.76 21.52
CA VAL A 230 -18.29 2.33 21.87
C VAL A 230 -17.06 1.52 21.44
N LEU A 231 -16.53 1.75 20.24
CA LEU A 231 -15.29 1.09 19.78
C LEU A 231 -14.10 1.42 20.68
N THR A 232 -13.99 2.66 21.14
CA THR A 232 -12.92 3.09 22.05
C THR A 232 -13.06 2.43 23.42
N ALA A 233 -14.28 2.34 23.96
CA ALA A 233 -14.55 1.62 25.20
C ALA A 233 -14.25 0.11 25.08
N VAL A 234 -14.64 -0.51 23.97
CA VAL A 234 -14.35 -1.93 23.69
C VAL A 234 -12.85 -2.17 23.57
N LYS A 235 -12.10 -1.30 22.87
CA LYS A 235 -10.63 -1.39 22.80
C LYS A 235 -9.99 -1.31 24.19
N ALA A 236 -10.42 -0.35 25.02
CA ALA A 236 -9.90 -0.22 26.38
C ALA A 236 -10.19 -1.45 27.28
N ILE A 237 -11.33 -2.12 27.08
CA ILE A 237 -11.63 -3.38 27.77
C ILE A 237 -10.71 -4.49 27.25
N LEU A 238 -10.51 -4.59 25.94
CA LEU A 238 -9.64 -5.59 25.32
C LEU A 238 -8.19 -5.44 25.79
N ASP A 239 -7.70 -4.21 25.89
CA ASP A 239 -6.35 -3.89 26.37
C ASP A 239 -6.17 -4.26 27.84
N LYS A 240 -7.17 -3.97 28.69
CA LYS A 240 -7.16 -4.42 30.10
C LYS A 240 -7.13 -5.94 30.20
N VAL A 241 -7.89 -6.63 29.37
CA VAL A 241 -7.91 -8.10 29.33
C VAL A 241 -6.55 -8.64 28.89
N SER A 242 -5.95 -8.07 27.84
CA SER A 242 -4.62 -8.44 27.35
C SER A 242 -3.56 -8.28 28.44
N ASN A 243 -3.59 -7.16 29.18
CA ASN A 243 -2.66 -6.92 30.28
C ASN A 243 -2.88 -7.88 31.46
N ASN A 244 -4.13 -8.16 31.84
CA ASN A 244 -4.43 -9.13 32.90
C ASN A 244 -4.00 -10.56 32.52
N ILE A 245 -4.17 -10.96 31.26
CA ILE A 245 -3.68 -12.24 30.75
C ILE A 245 -2.15 -12.28 30.83
N LYS A 246 -1.48 -11.20 30.41
CA LYS A 246 -0.02 -11.09 30.48
C LYS A 246 0.48 -11.21 31.92
N GLU A 247 -0.13 -10.51 32.87
CA GLU A 247 0.20 -10.61 34.30
C GLU A 247 -0.07 -12.00 34.89
N ALA A 248 -1.17 -12.66 34.47
CA ALA A 248 -1.49 -14.02 34.91
C ALA A 248 -0.53 -15.05 34.31
N THR A 249 -0.10 -14.87 33.05
CA THR A 249 0.92 -15.72 32.43
C THR A 249 2.29 -15.51 33.07
N GLU A 250 2.68 -14.29 33.43
CA GLU A 250 3.93 -14.02 34.15
C GLU A 250 3.93 -14.69 35.54
N LYS A 251 2.82 -14.62 36.28
CA LYS A 251 2.65 -15.32 37.57
C LYS A 251 2.59 -16.85 37.46
N ALA A 252 2.01 -17.38 36.37
CA ALA A 252 1.97 -18.82 36.11
C ALA A 252 3.31 -19.35 35.58
N VAL A 253 4.10 -18.54 34.88
CA VAL A 253 5.47 -18.86 34.48
C VAL A 253 6.39 -18.91 35.71
N GLU A 254 6.13 -18.12 36.75
CA GLU A 254 6.79 -18.27 38.06
C GLU A 254 6.32 -19.51 38.86
N THR A 255 5.20 -20.14 38.50
CA THR A 255 4.60 -21.26 39.24
C THR A 255 4.30 -22.45 38.30
N ALA A 256 5.34 -23.21 37.94
CA ALA A 256 5.29 -24.18 36.84
C ALA A 256 4.22 -25.31 36.94
N GLU A 257 3.74 -25.72 35.75
CA GLU A 257 3.23 -27.04 35.33
C GLU A 257 1.78 -27.52 35.64
N LYS A 258 0.86 -26.71 36.17
CA LYS A 258 -0.57 -27.12 36.27
C LYS A 258 -1.60 -26.13 35.70
N GLY A 259 -1.16 -25.21 34.83
CA GLY A 259 -1.97 -24.03 34.45
C GLY A 259 -2.88 -24.16 33.22
N VAL A 260 -2.80 -25.22 32.42
CA VAL A 260 -3.43 -25.23 31.08
C VAL A 260 -4.97 -25.33 31.14
N GLU A 261 -5.53 -26.18 32.00
CA GLU A 261 -6.99 -26.35 32.15
C GLU A 261 -7.67 -25.19 32.88
N ALA A 262 -7.01 -24.59 33.88
CA ALA A 262 -7.57 -23.42 34.57
C ALA A 262 -7.61 -22.17 33.67
N VAL A 263 -6.72 -22.09 32.67
CA VAL A 263 -6.67 -20.98 31.71
C VAL A 263 -7.79 -21.10 30.67
N SER A 264 -8.15 -22.31 30.20
CA SER A 264 -9.26 -22.49 29.26
C SER A 264 -10.63 -22.17 29.89
N ASP A 265 -10.89 -22.68 31.10
CA ASP A 265 -12.18 -22.50 31.77
C ASP A 265 -12.43 -21.03 32.17
N SER A 266 -11.35 -20.35 32.58
CA SER A 266 -11.34 -18.91 32.80
C SER A 266 -11.71 -18.18 31.50
N MET A 267 -11.06 -18.51 30.38
CA MET A 267 -11.26 -17.85 29.10
C MET A 267 -12.69 -17.97 28.58
N ASP A 268 -13.36 -19.11 28.79
CA ASP A 268 -14.75 -19.31 28.36
C ASP A 268 -15.76 -18.58 29.27
N CYS A 269 -15.55 -18.57 30.58
CA CYS A 269 -16.32 -17.73 31.51
C CYS A 269 -16.17 -16.23 31.18
N PHE A 270 -14.98 -15.82 30.70
CA PHE A 270 -14.70 -14.44 30.30
C PHE A 270 -15.35 -14.06 28.96
N LYS A 271 -15.37 -14.95 27.95
CA LYS A 271 -16.13 -14.73 26.72
C LYS A 271 -17.61 -14.51 27.02
N GLU A 272 -18.18 -15.28 27.92
CA GLU A 272 -19.59 -15.17 28.31
C GLU A 272 -19.90 -13.84 29.02
N LYS A 273 -19.00 -13.36 29.90
CA LYS A 273 -19.10 -12.02 30.51
C LYS A 273 -18.99 -10.90 29.48
N ALA A 274 -18.07 -10.99 28.53
CA ALA A 274 -17.92 -10.00 27.46
C ALA A 274 -19.19 -9.92 26.58
N VAL A 275 -19.74 -11.08 26.20
CA VAL A 275 -21.01 -11.16 25.43
C VAL A 275 -22.18 -10.58 26.22
N ASN A 276 -22.26 -10.82 27.52
CA ASN A 276 -23.33 -10.28 28.37
C ASN A 276 -23.22 -8.77 28.60
N ILE A 277 -22.01 -8.22 28.70
CA ILE A 277 -21.78 -6.77 28.77
C ILE A 277 -22.19 -6.11 27.45
N VAL A 278 -21.83 -6.70 26.31
CA VAL A 278 -22.25 -6.22 24.99
C VAL A 278 -23.77 -6.29 24.85
N LYS A 279 -24.42 -7.40 25.24
CA LYS A 279 -25.89 -7.53 25.24
C LYS A 279 -26.55 -6.51 26.16
N SER A 280 -26.00 -6.25 27.35
CA SER A 280 -26.52 -5.27 28.30
C SER A 280 -26.43 -3.85 27.75
N ALA A 281 -25.26 -3.47 27.22
CA ALA A 281 -25.05 -2.17 26.56
C ALA A 281 -25.99 -1.99 25.36
N MET A 282 -26.23 -3.06 24.58
CA MET A 282 -27.21 -3.02 23.50
C MET A 282 -28.66 -2.97 24.01
N SER A 283 -29.02 -3.64 25.10
CA SER A 283 -30.39 -3.64 25.64
C SER A 283 -30.83 -2.27 26.16
N HIS A 284 -29.91 -1.50 26.75
CA HIS A 284 -30.16 -0.10 27.13
C HIS A 284 -30.36 0.81 25.91
N PHE A 285 -29.83 0.43 24.74
CA PHE A 285 -29.99 1.15 23.48
C PHE A 285 -31.35 0.85 22.80
N PHE A 286 -31.88 -0.36 22.95
CA PHE A 286 -33.18 -0.78 22.40
C PHE A 286 -34.38 -0.52 23.33
N SER A 287 -34.17 -0.09 24.58
CA SER A 287 -35.23 0.25 25.54
C SER A 287 -35.73 1.70 25.46
N LEU A 288 -35.19 2.53 24.56
CA LEU A 288 -35.79 3.82 24.24
C LEU A 288 -37.07 3.59 23.41
N PRO A 289 -38.22 4.24 23.72
CA PRO A 289 -39.50 4.02 23.03
C PRO A 289 -39.54 4.56 21.57
N ILE A 290 -38.41 4.59 20.87
CA ILE A 290 -38.27 5.25 19.56
C ILE A 290 -38.34 4.26 18.38
N ILE A 291 -38.35 2.93 18.63
CA ILE A 291 -38.20 1.94 17.54
C ILE A 291 -39.52 1.36 17.00
N GLU A 292 -40.70 1.68 17.55
CA GLU A 292 -41.95 1.24 16.90
C GLU A 292 -42.28 2.01 15.61
N SER A 293 -41.79 3.26 15.47
CA SER A 293 -42.05 4.08 14.27
C SER A 293 -41.14 3.70 13.09
N THR A 294 -39.88 3.31 13.34
CA THR A 294 -38.91 3.00 12.30
C THR A 294 -39.02 1.56 11.80
N ALA A 295 -39.54 0.61 12.59
CA ALA A 295 -39.78 -0.78 12.15
C ALA A 295 -40.75 -0.90 10.96
N LYS A 296 -41.65 0.09 10.75
CA LYS A 296 -42.51 0.16 9.56
C LYS A 296 -41.77 0.65 8.30
N LEU A 297 -40.70 1.41 8.44
CA LEU A 297 -39.91 1.95 7.32
C LEU A 297 -38.91 0.94 6.74
N TYR A 298 -38.50 -0.07 7.53
CA TYR A 298 -37.57 -1.10 7.08
C TYR A 298 -38.24 -2.36 6.49
N ARG A 299 -39.55 -2.58 6.72
CA ARG A 299 -40.29 -3.70 6.10
C ARG A 299 -40.45 -3.58 4.58
N THR A 300 -40.33 -2.39 4.01
CA THR A 300 -40.48 -2.17 2.57
C THR A 300 -39.16 -2.21 1.78
N PHE A 301 -38.01 -2.31 2.44
CA PHE A 301 -36.71 -2.35 1.76
C PHE A 301 -36.02 -3.73 1.77
N MET A 302 -36.60 -4.73 2.46
CA MET A 302 -36.07 -6.09 2.56
C MET A 302 -36.94 -7.07 1.77
N SER A 303 -37.08 -6.84 0.46
CA SER A 303 -37.56 -7.86 -0.49
C SER A 303 -36.55 -8.01 -1.63
N ALA A 304 -35.37 -8.54 -1.32
CA ALA A 304 -34.63 -9.50 -2.15
C ALA A 304 -33.26 -9.82 -1.50
N PRO A 305 -32.83 -11.10 -1.44
CA PRO A 305 -32.01 -11.59 -0.34
C PRO A 305 -30.58 -12.01 -0.76
N THR A 306 -29.76 -12.28 0.26
CA THR A 306 -28.66 -13.27 0.27
C THR A 306 -27.52 -13.10 -0.73
N ARG A 307 -26.49 -12.30 -0.41
CA ARG A 307 -25.10 -12.53 -0.90
C ARG A 307 -23.94 -12.05 0.00
N LEU A 308 -24.19 -11.62 1.24
CA LEU A 308 -23.14 -11.03 2.10
C LEU A 308 -22.85 -11.80 3.40
N LEU A 309 -23.33 -13.04 3.54
CA LEU A 309 -23.03 -13.93 4.67
C LEU A 309 -22.09 -15.09 4.28
N GLN A 310 -21.09 -14.83 3.43
CA GLN A 310 -20.05 -15.81 3.10
C GLN A 310 -18.61 -15.32 3.39
N TYR A 311 -18.44 -14.19 4.06
CA TYR A 311 -17.10 -13.62 4.32
C TYR A 311 -16.73 -13.49 5.81
N PHE A 312 -17.54 -14.03 6.72
CA PHE A 312 -17.27 -13.95 8.16
C PHE A 312 -17.49 -15.29 8.87
N LEU A 313 -16.64 -16.28 8.55
CA LEU A 313 -16.40 -17.46 9.39
C LEU A 313 -15.13 -18.19 8.91
N PRO A 314 -14.04 -18.19 9.69
CA PRO A 314 -13.17 -19.34 9.80
C PRO A 314 -13.58 -20.13 11.05
N VAL A 315 -14.00 -21.36 10.81
CA VAL A 315 -14.27 -22.39 11.83
C VAL A 315 -12.97 -22.74 12.53
N LEU A 316 -12.94 -22.55 13.86
CA LEU A 316 -12.07 -23.28 14.77
C LEU A 316 -12.93 -24.38 15.42
N HIS A 317 -12.64 -25.63 15.09
CA HIS A 317 -12.83 -26.85 15.87
C HIS A 317 -11.75 -27.80 15.32
N ASP A 318 -10.62 -27.93 16.01
CA ASP A 318 -10.33 -28.82 17.15
C ASP A 318 -10.23 -30.30 16.75
N GLY A 319 -9.17 -30.93 17.24
CA GLY A 319 -8.68 -32.25 16.83
C GLY A 319 -9.31 -33.42 17.59
N GLY A 320 -8.84 -34.63 17.26
CA GLY A 320 -9.08 -35.83 18.08
C GLY A 320 -8.90 -37.16 17.38
N SER A 321 -7.67 -37.71 17.50
CA SER A 321 -7.31 -39.08 17.91
C SER A 321 -7.98 -40.36 17.34
N GLY A 322 -7.11 -41.35 17.05
CA GLY A 322 -7.34 -42.82 17.08
C GLY A 322 -7.97 -43.38 15.80
N ASP A 323 -7.55 -44.49 15.18
CA ASP A 323 -6.96 -45.71 15.72
C ASP A 323 -6.13 -46.50 14.68
N ILE A 324 -5.37 -47.44 15.23
CA ILE A 324 -4.52 -48.48 14.64
C ILE A 324 -5.38 -49.59 13.99
N GLU A 325 -4.99 -50.04 12.79
CA GLU A 325 -5.12 -51.40 12.20
C GLU A 325 -4.45 -51.30 10.81
N GLY A 326 -3.53 -52.14 10.32
CA GLY A 326 -3.35 -53.57 10.50
C GLY A 326 -3.77 -54.29 9.21
N ASP A 327 -2.81 -54.82 8.43
CA ASP A 327 -2.95 -55.72 7.25
C ASP A 327 -3.62 -55.14 5.98
N SER A 328 -3.31 -55.52 4.74
CA SER A 328 -2.54 -56.64 4.16
C SER A 328 -2.21 -56.32 2.68
N ASP A 329 -1.24 -57.06 2.14
CA ASP A 329 -0.86 -57.22 0.73
C ASP A 329 -1.97 -57.08 -0.34
N THR A 330 -1.59 -56.58 -1.52
CA THR A 330 -1.76 -57.33 -2.80
C THR A 330 -1.09 -56.62 -3.98
N ASP A 331 -0.30 -57.41 -4.71
CA ASP A 331 0.24 -57.20 -6.05
C ASP A 331 -0.75 -56.57 -7.05
N SER A 332 -0.22 -55.82 -8.04
CA SER A 332 -0.09 -56.33 -9.42
C SER A 332 0.11 -55.21 -10.45
N SER A 333 1.10 -55.48 -11.33
CA SER A 333 1.34 -54.94 -12.69
C SER A 333 2.12 -53.65 -12.85
#